data_AF-H0TZ90-F1
#
_entry.id   AF-H0TZ90-F1
#
_cell.length_a   1.000
_cell.length_b   1.000
_cell.length_c   1.000
_cell.angle_alpha   90.00
_cell.angle_beta   90.00
_cell.angle_gamma   90.00
#
_symmetry.space_group_name_H-M   'P 1'
#
loop_
_entity.id
_entity.type
_entity.pdbx_description
1 polymer ?
#
loop_
_entity_poly.entity_id
_entity_poly.type
_entity_poly.pdbx_seq_one_letter_code
_entity_poly.pdbx_strand_id
1 'polypeptide(L)' 'MEIARSLKPVQGGRLNIEKINGPILTGLGAAPAEYKAGLDYAIAQGRLWLHESDTHVKITDKGAELFAINAQEN' A
#
# COMPACT_ATOMS: atom_id res chain seq x y z
N MET A 1 -1.10 -4.64 -0.55
CA MET A 1 0.36 -4.42 -0.55
C MET A 1 0.95 -4.56 -1.96
N GLU A 2 0.55 -5.56 -2.76
CA GLU A 2 1.09 -5.78 -4.12
C GLU A 2 0.93 -4.59 -5.07
N ILE A 3 -0.28 -4.01 -5.16
CA ILE A 3 -0.54 -2.82 -5.97
C ILE A 3 0.37 -1.65 -5.56
N ALA A 4 0.56 -1.42 -4.25
CA ALA A 4 1.43 -0.35 -3.78
C ALA A 4 2.89 -0.55 -4.23
N ARG A 5 3.38 -1.80 -4.26
CA ARG A 5 4.76 -2.13 -4.65
C ARG A 5 5.04 -1.91 -6.13
N SER A 6 4.04 -2.02 -7.01
CA SER A 6 4.21 -1.79 -8.45
C SER A 6 4.24 -0.30 -8.82
N LEU A 7 3.89 0.59 -7.89
CA LEU A 7 3.87 2.03 -8.13
C LEU A 7 5.27 2.64 -7.98
N LYS A 8 5.59 3.59 -8.86
CA LYS A 8 6.79 4.41 -8.73
C LYS A 8 6.56 5.51 -7.69
N PRO A 9 7.39 5.62 -6.65
CA PRO A 9 7.24 6.69 -5.67
C PRO A 9 7.59 8.06 -6.23
N VAL A 10 6.93 9.07 -5.67
CA VAL A 10 7.23 10.49 -5.83
C VAL A 10 8.23 10.94 -4.76
N GLN A 11 8.47 12.25 -4.64
CA GLN A 11 9.45 12.81 -3.72
C GLN A 11 9.26 12.33 -2.27
N GLY A 12 10.36 11.88 -1.67
CA GLY A 12 10.40 11.37 -0.31
C GLY A 12 9.88 9.94 -0.17
N GLY A 13 9.79 9.17 -1.26
CA GLY A 13 9.36 7.76 -1.23
C GLY A 13 7.85 7.57 -1.12
N ARG A 14 7.07 8.62 -1.35
CA ARG A 14 5.60 8.62 -1.19
C ARG A 14 4.90 8.06 -2.42
N LEU A 15 3.75 7.42 -2.20
CA LEU A 15 2.83 6.96 -3.23
C LEU A 15 1.53 7.77 -3.11
N ASN A 16 0.95 8.18 -4.23
CA ASN A 16 -0.38 8.78 -4.23
C ASN A 16 -1.41 7.70 -3.94
N ILE A 17 -2.20 7.87 -2.86
CA ILE A 17 -3.11 6.81 -2.38
C ILE A 17 -4.18 6.46 -3.43
N GLU A 18 -4.62 7.43 -4.24
CA GLU A 18 -5.58 7.21 -5.33
C GLU A 18 -5.13 6.16 -6.34
N LYS A 19 -3.81 5.99 -6.55
CA LYS A 19 -3.24 5.00 -7.46
C LYS A 19 -3.31 3.58 -6.89
N ILE A 20 -3.58 3.46 -5.59
CA ILE A 20 -3.89 2.21 -4.90
C ILE A 20 -5.41 2.01 -4.87
N ASN A 21 -6.17 3.05 -4.55
CA ASN A 21 -7.62 2.97 -4.35
C ASN A 21 -8.35 2.62 -5.63
N GLY A 22 -8.00 3.29 -6.74
CA GLY A 22 -8.66 3.09 -8.04
C GLY A 22 -8.68 1.62 -8.44
N PRO A 23 -7.51 0.96 -8.57
CA PRO A 23 -7.46 -0.46 -8.93
C PRO A 23 -8.23 -1.38 -7.97
N ILE A 24 -8.27 -1.08 -6.68
CA ILE A 24 -8.97 -1.93 -5.70
C ILE A 24 -10.50 -1.75 -5.80
N LEU A 25 -10.97 -0.50 -5.85
CA LEU A 25 -12.40 -0.19 -5.84
C LEU A 25 -13.06 -0.45 -7.19
N THR A 26 -12.40 -0.08 -8.30
CA THR A 26 -12.99 -0.19 -9.63
C THR A 26 -12.49 -1.39 -10.41
N GLY A 27 -11.22 -1.78 -10.22
CA GLY A 27 -10.62 -2.92 -10.92
C GLY A 27 -10.97 -4.26 -10.27
N LEU A 28 -10.78 -4.37 -8.95
CA LEU A 28 -11.08 -5.58 -8.19
C LEU A 28 -12.51 -5.59 -7.60
N GLY A 29 -13.22 -4.46 -7.65
CA GLY A 29 -14.61 -4.36 -7.21
C GLY A 29 -14.81 -4.46 -5.69
N ALA A 30 -13.78 -4.20 -4.89
CA ALA A 30 -13.90 -4.23 -3.43
C ALA A 30 -14.85 -3.13 -2.94
N ALA A 31 -15.62 -3.41 -1.90
CA ALA A 31 -16.44 -2.39 -1.28
C ALA A 31 -15.54 -1.31 -0.61
N PRO A 32 -15.96 -0.03 -0.58
CA PRO A 32 -15.19 1.02 0.08
C PRO A 32 -14.81 0.69 1.53
N ALA A 33 -15.70 0.02 2.27
CA ALA A 33 -15.46 -0.42 3.64
C ALA A 33 -14.37 -1.50 3.73
N GLU A 34 -14.32 -2.45 2.79
CA GLU A 34 -13.29 -3.49 2.74
C GLU A 34 -11.93 -2.91 2.40
N TYR A 35 -11.88 -2.00 1.42
CA TYR A 35 -10.67 -1.24 1.10
C TYR A 35 -10.16 -0.49 2.34
N LYS A 36 -11.04 0.23 3.05
CA LYS A 36 -10.67 0.99 4.24
C LYS A 36 -10.17 0.08 5.37
N ALA A 37 -10.83 -1.04 5.61
CA ALA A 37 -10.40 -2.02 6.60
C ALA A 37 -9.01 -2.59 6.27
N GLY A 38 -8.73 -2.89 5.00
CA GLY A 38 -7.42 -3.35 4.55
C GLY A 38 -6.32 -2.28 4.69
N LEU A 39 -6.64 -1.02 4.38
CA LEU A 39 -5.73 0.11 4.58
C LEU A 39 -5.39 0.29 6.07
N ASP A 40 -6.41 0.35 6.92
CA ASP A 40 -6.26 0.53 8.37
C ASP A 40 -5.44 -0.61 8.98
N TYR A 41 -5.72 -1.84 8.57
CA TYR A 41 -4.95 -2.99 9.01
C TYR A 41 -3.48 -2.90 8.60
N ALA A 42 -3.17 -2.50 7.36
CA ALA A 42 -1.79 -2.34 6.91
C ALA A 42 -1.05 -1.23 7.67
N ILE A 43 -1.74 -0.13 8.01
CA ILE A 43 -1.19 0.96 8.83
C ILE A 43 -0.95 0.48 10.27
N ALA A 44 -1.94 -0.15 10.90
CA ALA A 44 -1.84 -0.66 12.26
C ALA A 44 -0.72 -1.70 12.42
N GLN A 45 -0.46 -2.50 11.37
CA GLN A 45 0.65 -3.44 11.32
C GLN A 45 2.01 -2.78 11.08
N GLY A 46 2.05 -1.46 10.85
CA GLY A 46 3.27 -0.69 10.55
C GLY A 46 3.83 -0.97 9.16
N ARG A 47 3.02 -1.51 8.24
CA ARG A 47 3.42 -1.87 6.86
C ARG A 47 3.27 -0.70 5.90
N LEU A 48 2.31 0.17 6.20
CA LEU A 48 2.12 1.44 5.53
C LEU A 48 2.21 2.56 6.55
N TRP A 49 2.79 3.68 6.13
CA TRP A 49 2.66 4.95 6.80
C TRP A 49 1.75 5.85 5.98
N LEU A 50 0.74 6.45 6.62
CA LEU A 50 -0.16 7.43 6.00
C LEU A 50 0.31 8.84 6.35
N HIS A 51 0.46 9.68 5.33
CA HIS A 51 0.76 11.10 5.51
C HIS A 51 -0.42 11.82 6.15
N GLU A 52 -0.19 12.84 6.97
CA GLU A 52 -1.23 13.64 7.65
C GLU A 52 -2.24 14.33 6.72
N SER A 53 -1.96 14.38 5.42
CA SER A 53 -2.84 14.94 4.40
C SER A 53 -3.80 13.90 3.82
N ASP A 54 -3.70 12.63 4.23
CA ASP A 54 -4.42 11.45 3.72
C ASP A 54 -4.25 11.15 2.22
N THR A 55 -3.51 11.98 1.48
CA THR A 55 -3.29 11.83 0.04
C THR A 55 -2.12 10.93 -0.33
N HIS A 56 -1.21 10.66 0.62
CA HIS A 56 0.01 9.92 0.37
C HIS A 56 0.23 8.81 1.38
N VAL A 57 0.76 7.68 0.91
CA VAL A 57 1.28 6.61 1.76
C VAL A 57 2.74 6.33 1.46
N LYS A 58 3.45 5.65 2.37
CA LYS A 58 4.77 5.04 2.12
C LYS A 58 4.71 3.56 2.49
N ILE A 59 5.39 2.73 1.70
CA ILE A 59 5.74 1.37 2.14
C ILE A 59 6.90 1.52 3.13
N THR A 60 6.72 0.99 4.33
CA THR A 60 7.78 0.95 5.35
C THR A 60 8.69 -0.25 5.12
N ASP A 61 9.81 -0.33 5.85
CA ASP A 61 10.70 -1.50 5.80
C ASP A 61 9.94 -2.79 6.14
N LYS A 62 9.10 -2.76 7.18
CA LYS A 62 8.20 -3.88 7.55
C LYS A 62 7.19 -4.24 6.45
N GLY A 63 6.75 -3.25 5.67
CA GLY A 63 5.91 -3.49 4.50
C GLY A 63 6.66 -4.14 3.34
N ALA A 64 7.94 -3.79 3.15
CA ALA A 64 8.82 -4.36 2.13
C ALA A 64 9.22 -5.81 2.48
N GLU A 65 9.43 -6.12 3.77
CA GLU A 65 9.76 -7.46 4.27
C GLU A 65 8.74 -8.53 3.84
N LEU A 66 7.46 -8.19 3.71
CA LEU A 66 6.41 -9.12 3.25
C LEU A 66 6.69 -9.73 1.88
N PHE A 67 7.53 -9.10 1.07
CA PHE A 67 7.87 -9.54 -0.28
C PHE A 67 9.33 -10.01 -0.41
N ALA A 68 10.14 -9.83 0.64
CA ALA A 68 11.55 -10.22 0.64
C ALA A 68 11.76 -11.74 0.76
N ILE A 69 10.74 -12.48 1.23
CA ILE A 69 10.85 -13.92 1.53
C ILE A 69 10.89 -14.79 0.26
N ASN A 70 10.47 -14.28 -0.91
CA ASN A 70 10.43 -15.05 -2.17
C ASN A 70 11.67 -14.88 -3.07
N ALA A 71 12.73 -14.19 -2.61
CA ALA A 71 13.94 -13.96 -3.40
C ALA A 71 15.09 -14.96 -3.11
N GLN A 72 14.83 -15.99 -2.30
CA GLN A 72 15.79 -17.03 -1.90
C GLN A 72 15.43 -18.42 -2.45
N GLU A 73 14.61 -18.50 -3.49
CA GLU A 73 14.39 -19.73 -4.25
C GLU A 73 14.78 -19.50 -5.73
N ASN A 74 16.05 -19.76 -6.03
CA ASN A 74 16.58 -20.21 -7.33
C ASN A 74 18.06 -20.59 -7.17
#